data_AF-A0A522B7T5-F1
#
_entry.id   AF-A0A522B7T5-F1
#
_cell.length_a   1.000
_cell.length_b   1.000
_cell.length_c   1.000
_cell.angle_alpha   90.00
_cell.angle_beta   90.00
_cell.angle_gamma   90.00
#
_symmetry.space_group_name_H-M   'P 1'
#
loop_
_entity.id
_entity.type
_entity.pdbx_description
1 polymer ?
#
loop_
_entity_poly.entity_id
_entity_poly.type
_entity_poly.pdbx_seq_one_letter_code
_entity_poly.pdbx_strand_id
1 'polypeptide(L)'
;MTAALMAGALLNFWGALRLAAHPLPDSGSDPGARASHIGLFQLFAAGTAAVFGAFYLLLWLRPSELLPFLVFGAVLKTWACAIALVLRGRGRISRRLCIEFGLSNGIVGLWFWVEILRAAALH
;
A
#
# COMPACT_ATOMS: atom_id res chain seq x y z
N MET A 1 2.64 1.82 -19.35
CA MET A 1 3.27 2.47 -18.18
C MET A 1 2.43 3.63 -17.66
N THR A 2 2.12 4.61 -18.50
CA THR A 2 1.35 5.84 -18.19
C THR A 2 -0.02 5.59 -17.55
N ALA A 3 -0.80 4.65 -18.10
CA ALA A 3 -2.12 4.30 -17.56
C ALA A 3 -2.05 3.57 -16.20
N ALA A 4 -1.01 2.79 -15.95
CA ALA A 4 -0.82 2.07 -14.68
C ALA A 4 -0.47 3.03 -13.53
N LEU A 5 0.34 4.07 -13.82
CA LEU A 5 0.64 5.13 -12.85
C LEU A 5 -0.60 5.93 -12.49
N MET A 6 -1.43 6.29 -13.48
CA MET A 6 -2.68 7.02 -13.23
C MET A 6 -3.68 6.17 -12.42
N ALA A 7 -3.85 4.89 -12.78
CA ALA A 7 -4.69 3.97 -12.03
C ALA A 7 -4.17 3.78 -10.59
N GLY A 8 -2.85 3.66 -10.41
CA GLY A 8 -2.21 3.61 -9.10
C GLY A 8 -2.45 4.87 -8.28
N ALA A 9 -2.34 6.06 -8.89
CA ALA A 9 -2.62 7.33 -8.24
C ALA A 9 -4.08 7.41 -7.76
N LEU A 10 -5.03 7.13 -8.65
CA LEU A 10 -6.46 7.16 -8.36
C LEU A 10 -6.85 6.17 -7.25
N LEU A 11 -6.33 4.94 -7.29
CA LEU A 11 -6.60 3.94 -6.25
C LEU A 11 -6.05 4.35 -4.89
N ASN A 12 -4.86 4.96 -4.85
CA ASN A 12 -4.25 5.41 -3.60
C ASN A 12 -4.98 6.63 -3.01
N PHE A 13 -5.37 7.60 -3.85
CA PHE A 13 -6.18 8.73 -3.39
C PHE A 13 -7.57 8.30 -2.94
N TRP A 14 -8.21 7.38 -3.67
CA TRP A 14 -9.48 6.79 -3.26
C TRP A 14 -9.35 6.04 -1.92
N GLY A 15 -8.29 5.26 -1.74
CA GLY A 15 -7.99 4.58 -0.49
C GLY A 15 -7.81 5.55 0.68
N ALA A 16 -7.08 6.66 0.45
CA ALA A 16 -6.91 7.72 1.43
C ALA A 16 -8.23 8.38 1.82
N LEU A 17 -9.04 8.78 0.84
CA LEU A 17 -10.35 9.39 1.07
C LEU A 17 -11.30 8.44 1.79
N ARG A 18 -11.34 7.17 1.40
CA ARG A 18 -12.19 6.16 2.04
C ARG A 18 -11.77 5.92 3.49
N LEU A 19 -10.47 5.86 3.78
CA LEU A 19 -9.96 5.70 5.15
C LEU A 19 -10.21 6.94 6.01
N ALA A 20 -10.20 8.14 5.42
CA ALA A 20 -10.54 9.39 6.11
C ALA A 20 -12.04 9.52 6.37
N ALA A 21 -12.89 9.09 5.44
CA ALA A 21 -14.35 9.21 5.52
C ALA A 21 -15.02 8.07 6.32
N HIS A 22 -14.43 6.88 6.33
CA HIS A 22 -15.01 5.70 6.98
C HIS A 22 -14.00 5.07 7.96
N PRO A 23 -14.13 5.36 9.26
CA PRO A 23 -13.33 4.73 10.31
C PRO A 23 -13.45 3.20 10.28
N LEU A 24 -12.37 2.50 10.62
CA LEU A 24 -12.33 1.05 10.65
C LEU A 24 -13.25 0.57 11.79
N PRO A 25 -14.05 -0.49 11.58
CA PRO A 25 -14.98 -0.97 12.60
C PRO A 25 -14.22 -1.41 13.86
N ASP A 26 -14.64 -0.84 14.99
CA ASP A 26 -14.05 -1.12 16.29
C ASP A 26 -14.35 -2.58 16.68
N SER A 27 -13.30 -3.38 16.91
CA SER A 27 -13.43 -4.83 17.09
C SER A 27 -13.27 -5.28 18.56
N GLY A 28 -13.43 -4.38 19.54
CA GLY A 28 -13.07 -4.65 20.94
C GLY A 28 -13.95 -3.99 22.00
N SER A 29 -13.83 -4.50 23.23
CA SER A 29 -14.67 -4.23 24.40
C SER A 29 -14.30 -3.01 25.25
N ASP A 30 -13.35 -2.18 24.82
CA ASP A 30 -12.95 -0.94 25.53
C ASP A 30 -12.87 0.25 24.54
N PRO A 31 -13.88 1.15 24.51
CA PRO A 31 -14.09 2.07 23.39
C PRO A 31 -13.17 3.30 23.35
N GLY A 32 -12.69 3.80 24.50
CA GLY A 32 -12.12 5.15 24.58
C GLY A 32 -10.63 5.27 24.20
N ALA A 33 -9.79 4.37 24.72
CA ALA A 33 -8.33 4.41 24.51
C ALA A 33 -7.90 3.73 23.20
N ARG A 34 -8.69 2.78 22.68
CA ARG A 34 -8.41 2.09 21.41
C ARG A 34 -8.87 2.86 20.19
N ALA A 35 -9.99 3.58 20.27
CA ALA A 35 -10.51 4.38 19.16
C ALA A 35 -9.55 5.49 18.72
N SER A 36 -8.85 6.14 19.66
CA SER A 36 -7.82 7.15 19.35
C SER A 36 -6.59 6.54 18.66
N HIS A 37 -6.11 5.37 19.11
CA HIS A 37 -5.02 4.63 18.47
C HIS A 37 -5.39 4.10 17.07
N ILE A 38 -6.61 3.59 16.90
CA ILE A 38 -7.12 3.14 15.60
C ILE A 38 -7.28 4.35 14.65
N GLY A 39 -7.83 5.47 15.14
CA GLY A 39 -7.96 6.71 14.38
C GLY A 39 -6.62 7.29 13.93
N LEU A 40 -5.61 7.32 14.81
CA LEU A 40 -4.24 7.73 14.48
C LEU A 40 -3.61 6.82 13.43
N PHE A 41 -3.76 5.51 13.58
CA PHE A 41 -3.26 4.55 12.59
C PHE A 41 -3.96 4.71 11.23
N GLN A 42 -5.27 4.95 11.22
CA GLN A 42 -6.02 5.21 9.99
C GLN A 42 -5.61 6.51 9.32
N LEU A 43 -5.41 7.59 10.09
CA LEU A 43 -4.95 8.87 9.56
C LEU A 43 -3.55 8.76 8.97
N PHE A 44 -2.65 8.02 9.64
CA PHE A 44 -1.33 7.71 9.13
C PHE A 44 -1.38 6.86 7.85
N ALA A 45 -2.23 5.83 7.81
CA ALA A 45 -2.43 5.00 6.63
C ALA A 45 -3.04 5.79 5.45
N ALA A 46 -3.99 6.67 5.73
CA ALA A 46 -4.59 7.57 4.74
C ALA A 46 -3.56 8.57 4.19
N GLY A 47 -2.76 9.19 5.06
CA GLY A 47 -1.67 10.08 4.65
C GLY A 47 -0.61 9.37 3.82
N THR A 48 -0.24 8.15 4.22
CA THR A 48 0.69 7.31 3.46
C THR A 48 0.14 6.98 2.07
N ALA A 49 -1.14 6.61 1.99
CA ALA A 49 -1.80 6.38 0.71
C ALA A 49 -1.85 7.65 -0.15
N ALA A 50 -2.18 8.82 0.42
CA ALA A 50 -2.17 10.08 -0.32
C ALA A 50 -0.79 10.44 -0.87
N VAL A 51 0.27 10.21 -0.08
CA VAL A 51 1.67 10.39 -0.52
C VAL A 51 2.02 9.45 -1.66
N PHE A 52 1.62 8.18 -1.60
CA PHE A 52 1.77 7.27 -2.73
C PHE A 52 1.01 7.73 -3.97
N GLY A 53 -0.21 8.25 -3.81
CA GLY A 53 -1.00 8.84 -4.89
C GLY A 53 -0.28 10.02 -5.56
N ALA A 54 0.22 10.94 -4.75
CA ALA A 54 0.98 12.10 -5.21
C ALA A 54 2.28 11.68 -5.92
N PHE A 55 2.97 10.64 -5.42
CA PHE A 55 4.17 10.11 -6.07
C PHE A 55 3.89 9.48 -7.43
N TYR A 56 2.83 8.68 -7.57
CA TYR A 56 2.47 8.13 -8.87
C TYR A 56 2.09 9.22 -9.87
N LEU A 57 1.42 10.29 -9.42
CA LEU A 57 1.14 11.46 -10.25
C LEU A 57 2.41 12.22 -10.66
N LEU A 58 3.36 12.39 -9.74
CA LEU A 58 4.65 13.01 -10.02
C LEU A 58 5.46 12.20 -11.03
N LEU A 59 5.47 10.87 -10.93
CA LEU A 59 6.12 9.97 -11.88
C LEU A 59 5.46 9.97 -13.26
N TRP A 60 4.14 10.14 -13.30
CA TRP A 60 3.42 10.35 -14.55
C TRP A 60 3.88 11.65 -15.24
N LEU A 61 4.14 12.71 -14.47
CA LEU A 61 4.67 13.99 -14.96
C LEU A 61 6.18 13.93 -15.28
N ARG A 62 6.96 13.10 -14.58
CA ARG A 62 8.43 12.99 -14.69
C ARG A 62 8.89 11.52 -14.78
N PRO A 63 8.74 10.87 -15.94
CA PRO A 63 9.04 9.45 -16.10
C PRO A 63 10.54 9.10 -16.01
N SER A 64 11.45 10.08 -16.05
CA SER A 64 12.90 9.84 -15.88
C SER A 64 13.26 9.34 -14.47
N GLU A 65 12.42 9.58 -13.46
CA GLU A 65 12.64 9.19 -12.07
C GLU A 65 11.93 7.87 -11.71
N LEU A 66 11.44 7.10 -12.69
CA LEU A 66 10.57 5.95 -12.44
C LEU A 66 11.23 4.84 -11.60
N LEU A 67 12.52 4.60 -11.79
CA LEU A 67 13.21 3.43 -11.24
C LEU A 67 13.36 3.47 -9.70
N PRO A 68 13.86 4.55 -9.07
CA PRO A 68 13.92 4.65 -7.60
C PRO A 68 12.56 4.42 -6.93
N PHE A 69 11.49 4.92 -7.55
CA PHE A 69 10.13 4.80 -7.01
C PHE A 69 9.53 3.41 -7.19
N LEU A 70 9.77 2.76 -8.34
CA LEU A 70 9.42 1.36 -8.55
C LEU A 70 10.10 0.48 -7.50
N VAL A 71 11.40 0.69 -7.24
CA VAL A 71 12.16 -0.06 -6.23
C VAL A 71 11.57 0.18 -4.84
N PHE A 72 11.33 1.43 -4.46
CA PHE A 72 10.70 1.75 -3.17
C PHE A 72 9.32 1.07 -3.01
N GLY A 73 8.47 1.18 -4.02
CA GLY A 73 7.16 0.54 -4.04
C GLY A 73 7.25 -0.98 -3.96
N ALA A 74 8.21 -1.59 -4.65
CA ALA A 74 8.42 -3.03 -4.67
C ALA A 74 8.85 -3.53 -3.28
N VAL A 75 9.82 -2.86 -2.66
CA VAL A 75 10.28 -3.17 -1.30
C VAL A 75 9.15 -3.04 -0.30
N LEU A 76 8.40 -1.93 -0.31
CA LEU A 76 7.32 -1.72 0.65
C LEU A 76 6.23 -2.78 0.52
N LYS A 77 5.83 -3.11 -0.72
CA LYS A 77 4.80 -4.11 -0.98
C LYS A 77 5.24 -5.53 -0.62
N THR A 78 6.51 -5.85 -0.88
CA THR A 78 7.13 -7.10 -0.45
C THR A 78 7.13 -7.21 1.07
N TRP A 79 7.49 -6.12 1.76
CA TRP A 79 7.47 -6.05 3.22
C TRP A 79 6.06 -6.20 3.80
N ALA A 80 5.05 -5.53 3.21
CA ALA A 80 3.66 -5.67 3.60
C ALA A 80 3.14 -7.11 3.48
N CYS A 81 3.55 -7.81 2.41
CA CYS A 81 3.27 -9.24 2.25
C CYS A 81 3.96 -10.09 3.33
N ALA A 82 5.27 -9.88 3.52
CA ALA A 82 6.06 -10.63 4.50
C ALA A 82 5.50 -10.50 5.93
N ILE A 83 5.21 -9.28 6.37
CA ILE A 83 4.68 -9.06 7.72
C ILE A 83 3.28 -9.65 7.89
N ALA A 84 2.43 -9.60 6.85
CA ALA A 84 1.10 -10.21 6.89
C ALA A 84 1.19 -11.74 7.02
N LEU A 85 2.10 -12.39 6.29
CA LEU A 85 2.34 -13.83 6.40
C LEU A 85 2.85 -14.21 7.81
N VAL A 86 3.80 -13.45 8.37
CA VAL A 86 4.29 -13.66 9.74
C VAL A 86 3.18 -13.50 10.77
N LEU A 87 2.37 -12.45 10.68
CA LEU A 87 1.26 -12.21 11.61
C LEU A 87 0.17 -13.27 11.47
N ARG A 88 -0.08 -13.76 10.25
CA ARG A 88 -1.03 -14.85 9.99
C ARG A 88 -0.54 -16.16 10.60
N GLY A 89 0.74 -16.50 10.44
CA GLY A 89 1.35 -17.68 11.07
C GLY A 89 1.31 -17.65 12.59
N ARG A 90 1.31 -16.44 13.19
CA ARG A 90 1.15 -16.23 14.63
C ARG A 90 -0.31 -16.12 15.10
N GLY A 91 -1.29 -16.33 14.22
CA GLY A 91 -2.72 -16.22 14.56
C GLY A 91 -3.19 -14.80 14.92
N ARG A 92 -2.40 -13.76 14.64
CA ARG A 92 -2.70 -12.37 15.03
C ARG A 92 -3.60 -11.62 14.06
N ILE A 93 -3.75 -12.14 12.83
CA ILE A 93 -4.64 -11.57 11.81
C ILE A 93 -5.53 -12.63 11.16
N SER A 94 -6.71 -12.19 10.72
CA SER A 94 -7.66 -13.04 10.00
C SER A 94 -7.11 -13.46 8.63
N ARG A 95 -7.63 -14.58 8.10
CA ARG A 95 -7.29 -15.04 6.74
C ARG A 95 -7.66 -13.99 5.72
N ARG A 96 -8.81 -13.35 5.91
CA ARG A 96 -9.31 -12.27 5.05
C ARG A 96 -8.32 -11.11 4.99
N LEU A 97 -7.85 -10.60 6.14
CA LEU A 97 -6.90 -9.50 6.18
C LEU A 97 -5.55 -9.89 5.55
N CYS A 98 -5.09 -11.12 5.76
CA CYS A 98 -3.87 -11.64 5.13
C CYS A 98 -3.97 -11.66 3.59
N ILE A 99 -5.15 -11.96 3.04
CA ILE A 99 -5.38 -11.97 1.59
C ILE A 99 -5.52 -10.53 1.06
N GLU A 100 -6.45 -9.77 1.65
CA GLU A 100 -6.82 -8.43 1.17
C GLU A 100 -5.68 -7.41 1.32
N PHE A 101 -4.86 -7.52 2.36
CA PHE A 101 -3.73 -6.62 2.60
C PHE A 101 -2.38 -7.26 2.23
N GLY A 102 -2.12 -8.50 2.66
CA GLY A 102 -0.81 -9.13 2.48
C GLY A 102 -0.55 -9.60 1.06
N LEU A 103 -1.31 -10.60 0.62
CA LEU A 103 -1.10 -11.24 -0.68
C LEU A 103 -1.36 -10.28 -1.85
N SER A 104 -2.36 -9.41 -1.75
CA SER A 104 -2.62 -8.37 -2.74
C SER A 104 -1.40 -7.44 -2.94
N ASN A 105 -0.78 -7.00 -1.85
CA ASN A 105 0.47 -6.22 -1.93
C ASN A 105 1.62 -7.08 -2.48
N GLY A 106 1.74 -8.35 -2.09
CA GLY A 106 2.75 -9.26 -2.62
C GLY A 106 2.70 -9.40 -4.14
N ILE A 107 1.50 -9.57 -4.72
CA ILE A 107 1.30 -9.68 -6.17
C ILE A 107 1.75 -8.40 -6.87
N VAL A 108 1.34 -7.22 -6.37
CA VAL A 108 1.74 -5.95 -6.98
C VAL A 108 3.24 -5.67 -6.79
N GLY A 109 3.82 -6.05 -5.64
CA GLY A 109 5.26 -5.95 -5.41
C GLY A 109 6.07 -6.82 -6.37
N LEU A 110 5.63 -8.06 -6.61
CA LEU A 110 6.24 -8.95 -7.60
C LEU A 110 6.17 -8.36 -9.01
N TRP A 111 5.03 -7.76 -9.38
CA TRP A 111 4.91 -7.07 -10.66
C TRP A 111 5.91 -5.91 -10.77
N PHE A 112 6.08 -5.10 -9.73
CA PHE A 112 7.07 -4.02 -9.74
C PHE A 112 8.49 -4.56 -9.92
N TRP A 113 8.85 -5.68 -9.27
CA TRP A 113 10.14 -6.34 -9.50
C TRP A 113 10.32 -6.79 -10.95
N VAL A 114 9.29 -7.35 -11.59
CA VAL A 114 9.34 -7.73 -13.01
C VAL A 114 9.58 -6.51 -13.91
N GLU A 115 8.90 -5.39 -13.66
CA GLU A 115 9.09 -4.17 -14.45
C GLU A 115 10.49 -3.55 -14.23
N ILE A 116 11.02 -3.60 -13.00
CA ILE A 116 12.40 -3.17 -12.70
C ILE A 116 13.40 -4.02 -13.48
N LEU A 117 13.26 -5.34 -13.45
CA LEU A 117 14.17 -6.26 -14.15
C LEU A 117 14.09 -6.07 -15.67
N ARG A 118 12.90 -5.83 -16.23
CA ARG A 118 12.73 -5.50 -17.65
C ARG A 118 13.41 -4.19 -18.02
N ALA A 119 13.25 -3.15 -17.20
CA ALA A 119 13.91 -1.87 -17.43
C ALA A 119 15.44 -2.02 -17.37
N ALA A 120 15.96 -2.80 -16.43
CA ALA A 120 17.40 -3.05 -16.29
C ALA A 120 17.99 -3.88 -17.44
N ALA A 121 17.21 -4.77 -18.07
CA ALA A 121 17.67 -5.61 -19.18
C ALA A 121 17.70 -4.89 -20.55
N LEU A 122 17.10 -3.70 -20.65
CA LEU A 122 17.05 -2.87 -21.86
C LEU A 122 18.15 -1.79 -21.88
N HIS A 123 18.99 -1.74 -20.86
CA HIS A 123 20.15 -0.86 -20.69
C HIS A 123 21.44 -1.69 -20.59
#